data_AF-A0A9E3JZA9-F1
#
_entry.id   AF-A0A9E3JZA9-F1
#
_cell.length_a   1.000
_cell.length_b   1.000
_cell.length_c   1.000
_cell.angle_alpha   90.00
_cell.angle_beta   90.00
_cell.angle_gamma   90.00
#
_symmetry.space_group_name_H-M   'P 1'
#
loop_
_entity.id
_entity.type
_entity.pdbx_description
1 polymer ?
#
loop_
_entity_poly.entity_id
_entity_poly.type
_entity_poly.pdbx_seq_one_letter_code
_entity_poly.pdbx_strand_id
1 'polypeptide(L)'
;MTVSTFATPATPRPARSRLPLAAGLLGVAWNLFGVVQWALSLGATPESLMGGGLTRAQADLYLSLPPWMTLAFAVGVFGGLLGSVALLLRRRSAAPILGLSLTAYGVLFAGDAALGLFAAIPHQLAILSIVVAIAIALYAIARRTRAEGGLR
;
A
#
# COMPACT_ATOMS: atom_id res chain seq x y z
N MET A 1 40.02 24.91 48.87
CA MET A 1 39.85 25.07 47.40
C MET A 1 38.83 24.03 46.97
N THR A 2 37.56 24.42 46.90
CA THR A 2 36.43 23.48 46.72
C THR A 2 36.09 23.44 45.23
N VAL A 3 36.34 22.31 44.57
CA VAL A 3 36.05 22.14 43.15
C VAL A 3 34.56 21.83 43.01
N SER A 4 33.77 22.81 42.54
CA SER A 4 32.37 22.61 42.18
C SER A 4 32.27 21.78 40.91
N THR A 5 31.74 20.56 41.04
CA THR A 5 31.43 19.68 39.91
C THR A 5 30.23 20.23 39.16
N PHE A 6 30.43 20.76 37.96
CA PHE A 6 29.33 21.13 37.07
C PHE A 6 28.69 19.87 36.49
N ALA A 7 27.45 19.59 36.89
CA ALA A 7 26.65 18.53 36.28
C ALA A 7 26.34 18.90 34.82
N THR A 8 26.72 18.04 33.88
CA THR A 8 26.39 18.21 32.46
C THR A 8 24.87 18.11 32.27
N PRO A 9 24.20 19.11 31.67
CA PRO A 9 22.76 19.04 31.47
C PRO A 9 22.42 17.89 30.51
N ALA A 10 21.50 17.03 30.93
CA ALA A 10 21.01 15.93 30.11
C ALA A 10 20.32 16.50 28.86
N THR A 11 20.78 16.12 27.68
CA THR A 11 20.17 16.52 26.41
C THR A 11 18.76 15.93 26.30
N PRO A 12 17.71 16.73 26.04
CA PRO A 12 16.36 16.22 25.88
C PRO A 12 16.31 15.18 24.74
N ARG A 13 15.77 13.98 25.02
CA ARG A 13 15.53 12.99 23.96
C ARG A 13 14.49 13.57 22.98
N PRO A 14 14.76 13.60 21.66
CA PRO A 14 13.79 14.06 20.70
C PRO A 14 12.51 13.20 20.79
N ALA A 15 11.35 13.85 20.69
CA ALA A 15 10.07 13.18 20.71
C ALA A 15 10.00 12.13 19.58
N ARG A 16 9.57 10.90 19.90
CA ARG A 16 9.43 9.85 18.89
C ARG A 16 8.44 10.29 17.82
N SER A 17 8.85 10.28 16.55
CA SER A 17 7.99 10.63 15.41
C SER A 17 6.66 9.86 15.44
N ARG A 18 5.56 10.59 15.26
CA ARG A 18 4.19 10.04 15.13
C ARG A 18 3.88 9.60 13.69
N LEU A 19 4.74 9.93 12.73
CA LEU A 19 4.56 9.62 11.31
C LEU A 19 4.29 8.13 11.03
N PRO A 20 5.07 7.15 11.55
CA PRO A 20 4.80 5.74 11.27
C PRO A 20 3.47 5.24 11.85
N LEU A 21 2.99 5.86 12.94
CA LEU A 21 1.69 5.53 13.50
C LEU A 21 0.56 6.05 12.61
N ALA A 22 0.63 7.32 12.22
CA ALA A 22 -0.37 7.91 11.31
C ALA A 22 -0.40 7.17 9.96
N ALA A 23 0.78 6.91 9.38
CA ALA A 23 0.91 6.16 8.13
C ALA A 23 0.38 4.72 8.26
N GLY A 24 0.68 4.03 9.37
CA GLY A 24 0.16 2.70 9.62
C GLY A 24 -1.37 2.68 9.76
N LEU A 25 -1.98 3.65 10.45
CA LEU A 25 -3.44 3.73 10.63
C LEU A 25 -4.14 3.98 9.29
N LEU A 26 -3.68 4.99 8.55
CA LEU A 26 -4.21 5.31 7.23
C LEU A 26 -3.98 4.15 6.25
N GLY A 27 -2.81 3.51 6.30
CA GLY A 27 -2.48 2.35 5.48
C GLY A 27 -3.39 1.15 5.78
N VAL A 28 -3.73 0.88 7.04
CA VAL A 28 -4.70 -0.17 7.40
C VAL A 28 -6.08 0.15 6.83
N ALA A 29 -6.58 1.37 7.04
CA ALA A 29 -7.89 1.77 6.53
C ALA A 29 -7.96 1.67 5.00
N TRP A 30 -6.94 2.19 4.31
CA TRP A 30 -6.83 2.13 2.85
C TRP A 30 -6.79 0.70 2.32
N ASN A 31 -5.96 -0.17 2.89
CA ASN A 31 -5.85 -1.54 2.41
C ASN A 31 -7.06 -2.39 2.78
N LEU A 32 -7.79 -2.06 3.85
CA LEU A 32 -9.07 -2.71 4.14
C LEU A 32 -10.11 -2.39 3.06
N PHE A 33 -10.17 -1.14 2.59
CA PHE A 33 -10.95 -0.78 1.40
C PHE A 33 -10.48 -1.58 0.18
N GLY A 34 -9.17 -1.69 -0.05
CA GLY A 34 -8.62 -2.52 -1.13
C GLY A 34 -9.02 -4.00 -1.05
N VAL A 35 -9.05 -4.60 0.15
CA VAL A 35 -9.51 -5.99 0.37
C VAL A 35 -10.98 -6.15 0.00
N VAL A 36 -11.83 -5.17 0.33
CA VAL A 36 -13.24 -5.17 -0.11
C VAL A 36 -13.33 -5.13 -1.64
N GLN A 37 -12.57 -4.25 -2.29
CA GLN A 37 -12.55 -4.15 -3.76
C GLN A 37 -12.06 -5.45 -4.42
N TRP A 38 -11.04 -6.11 -3.86
CA TRP A 38 -10.58 -7.41 -4.32
C TRP A 38 -11.63 -8.50 -4.14
N ALA A 39 -12.34 -8.53 -3.00
CA ALA A 39 -13.41 -9.49 -2.78
C ALA A 39 -14.56 -9.29 -3.79
N LEU A 40 -14.92 -8.03 -4.09
CA LEU A 40 -15.92 -7.70 -5.11
C LEU A 40 -15.46 -8.14 -6.51
N SER A 41 -14.17 -8.05 -6.83
CA SER A 41 -13.66 -8.45 -8.15
C SER A 41 -13.74 -9.96 -8.39
N LEU A 42 -13.76 -10.79 -7.35
CA LEU A 42 -13.94 -12.25 -7.48
C LEU A 42 -15.36 -12.63 -7.92
N GLY A 43 -16.35 -11.81 -7.57
CA GLY A 43 -17.76 -12.01 -7.91
C GLY A 43 -18.23 -11.13 -9.08
N ALA A 44 -17.32 -10.56 -9.85
CA ALA A 44 -17.66 -9.63 -10.92
C ALA A 44 -18.51 -10.32 -12.00
N THR A 45 -19.65 -9.72 -12.31
CA THR A 45 -20.49 -10.10 -13.46
C THR A 45 -20.55 -8.94 -14.46
N PRO A 46 -20.95 -9.19 -15.72
CA PRO A 46 -21.17 -8.10 -16.67
C PRO A 46 -22.10 -7.01 -16.12
N GLU A 47 -23.17 -7.42 -15.43
CA GLU A 47 -24.17 -6.51 -14.86
C GLU A 47 -23.58 -5.67 -13.72
N SER A 48 -22.77 -6.27 -12.83
CA SER A 48 -22.15 -5.53 -11.73
C SER A 48 -21.12 -4.52 -12.25
N LEU A 49 -20.34 -4.89 -13.27
CA LEU A 49 -19.33 -4.02 -13.88
C LEU A 49 -20.00 -2.85 -14.62
N MET A 50 -21.06 -3.15 -15.38
CA MET A 50 -21.84 -2.12 -16.07
C MET A 50 -22.57 -1.18 -15.09
N GLY A 51 -23.08 -1.72 -13.97
CA GLY A 51 -23.62 -0.92 -12.88
C GLY A 51 -22.59 0.02 -12.23
N GLY A 52 -21.30 -0.34 -12.31
CA GLY A 52 -20.16 0.50 -11.92
C GLY A 52 -19.72 1.54 -12.97
N GLY A 53 -20.42 1.63 -14.11
CA GLY A 53 -20.15 2.62 -15.17
C GLY A 53 -19.29 2.12 -16.33
N LEU A 54 -19.02 0.82 -16.42
CA LEU A 54 -18.33 0.24 -17.58
C LEU A 54 -19.30 0.01 -18.75
N THR A 55 -18.81 0.18 -19.97
CA THR A 55 -19.53 -0.27 -21.17
C THR A 55 -19.48 -1.80 -21.27
N ARG A 56 -20.35 -2.39 -22.10
CA ARG A 56 -20.35 -3.84 -22.35
C ARG A 56 -18.97 -4.35 -22.81
N ALA A 57 -18.36 -3.65 -23.77
CA ALA A 57 -17.04 -4.01 -24.28
C ALA A 57 -15.94 -3.93 -23.20
N GLN A 58 -16.00 -2.93 -22.32
CA GLN A 58 -15.07 -2.82 -21.19
C GLN A 58 -15.27 -3.92 -20.15
N ALA A 59 -16.52 -4.30 -19.87
CA ALA A 59 -16.83 -5.39 -18.95
C ALA A 59 -16.35 -6.75 -19.52
N ASP A 60 -16.60 -7.02 -20.80
CA ASP A 60 -16.13 -8.26 -21.45
C ASP A 60 -14.59 -8.32 -21.47
N LEU A 61 -13.90 -7.18 -21.72
CA LEU A 61 -12.44 -7.09 -21.58
C LEU A 61 -11.98 -7.40 -20.15
N TYR A 62 -12.59 -6.75 -19.14
CA TYR A 62 -12.23 -6.94 -17.73
C TYR A 62 -12.40 -8.39 -17.27
N LEU A 63 -13.47 -9.06 -17.71
CA LEU A 63 -13.75 -10.46 -17.39
C LEU A 63 -12.84 -11.44 -18.14
N SER A 64 -12.24 -11.02 -19.26
CA SER A 64 -11.25 -11.82 -20.00
C SER A 64 -9.84 -11.76 -19.41
N LEU A 65 -9.63 -10.99 -18.35
CA LEU A 65 -8.30 -10.78 -17.78
C LEU A 65 -7.71 -12.07 -17.22
N PRO A 66 -6.40 -12.30 -17.41
CA PRO A 66 -5.74 -13.46 -16.85
C PRO A 66 -5.84 -13.52 -15.31
N PRO A 67 -6.05 -14.70 -14.70
CA PRO A 67 -6.22 -14.85 -13.25
C PRO A 67 -5.06 -14.31 -12.40
N TRP A 68 -3.85 -14.25 -12.97
CA TRP A 68 -2.68 -13.72 -12.27
C TRP A 68 -2.82 -12.23 -11.92
N MET A 69 -3.66 -11.47 -12.63
CA MET A 69 -3.93 -10.06 -12.33
C MET A 69 -4.67 -9.93 -10.99
N THR A 70 -5.70 -10.73 -10.79
CA THR A 70 -6.44 -10.83 -9.52
C THR A 70 -5.54 -11.29 -8.38
N LEU A 71 -4.61 -12.21 -8.65
CA LEU A 71 -3.62 -12.65 -7.67
C LEU A 71 -2.63 -11.53 -7.31
N ALA A 72 -2.11 -10.79 -8.30
CA ALA A 72 -1.24 -9.65 -8.06
C ALA A 72 -1.95 -8.56 -7.23
N PHE A 73 -3.23 -8.30 -7.51
CA PHE A 73 -4.03 -7.40 -6.70
C PHE A 73 -4.17 -7.89 -5.26
N ALA A 74 -4.47 -9.18 -5.06
CA ALA A 74 -4.54 -9.80 -3.74
C ALA A 74 -3.24 -9.60 -2.95
N VAL A 75 -2.08 -9.93 -3.54
CA VAL A 75 -0.78 -9.78 -2.88
C VAL A 75 -0.50 -8.30 -2.56
N GLY A 76 -0.88 -7.39 -3.46
CA GLY A 76 -0.82 -5.95 -3.24
C GLY A 76 -1.60 -5.51 -2.00
N VAL A 77 -2.90 -5.83 -1.93
CA VAL A 77 -3.79 -5.37 -0.83
C VAL A 77 -3.49 -6.06 0.49
N PHE A 78 -3.31 -7.38 0.51
CA PHE A 78 -3.03 -8.12 1.74
C PHE A 78 -1.61 -7.83 2.25
N GLY A 79 -0.63 -7.71 1.35
CA GLY A 79 0.70 -7.24 1.70
C GLY A 79 0.67 -5.82 2.28
N GLY A 80 -0.10 -4.93 1.67
CA GLY A 80 -0.27 -3.56 2.14
C GLY A 80 -0.92 -3.51 3.54
N LEU A 81 -1.95 -4.32 3.77
CA LEU A 81 -2.64 -4.45 5.06
C LEU A 81 -1.69 -4.99 6.14
N LEU A 82 -1.09 -6.17 5.91
CA LEU A 82 -0.17 -6.80 6.86
C LEU A 82 1.05 -5.92 7.14
N GLY A 83 1.57 -5.26 6.09
CA GLY A 83 2.68 -4.33 6.19
C GLY A 83 2.34 -3.08 7.01
N SER A 84 1.14 -2.53 6.83
CA SER A 84 0.65 -1.39 7.60
C SER A 84 0.41 -1.74 9.07
N VAL A 85 -0.15 -2.92 9.36
CA VAL A 85 -0.26 -3.46 10.73
C VAL A 85 1.13 -3.65 11.35
N ALA A 86 2.07 -4.25 10.62
CA ALA A 86 3.44 -4.40 11.09
C ALA A 86 4.11 -3.04 11.37
N LEU A 87 3.82 -2.01 10.56
CA LEU A 87 4.32 -0.65 10.76
C LEU A 87 3.74 -0.02 12.04
N LEU A 88 2.43 -0.20 12.31
CA LEU A 88 1.79 0.23 13.56
C LEU A 88 2.43 -0.42 14.79
N LEU A 89 2.70 -1.72 14.70
CA LEU A 89 3.36 -2.51 15.74
C LEU A 89 4.88 -2.27 15.80
N ARG A 90 5.40 -1.36 14.95
CA ARG A 90 6.83 -1.04 14.81
C ARG A 90 7.70 -2.27 14.60
N ARG A 91 7.26 -3.25 13.81
CA ARG A 91 8.02 -4.47 13.51
C ARG A 91 8.99 -4.23 12.36
N ARG A 92 10.22 -4.76 12.47
CA ARG A 92 11.23 -4.72 11.40
C ARG A 92 10.78 -5.39 10.09
N SER A 93 9.80 -6.31 10.18
CA SER A 93 9.17 -6.97 9.04
C SER A 93 8.26 -6.06 8.21
N ALA A 94 7.87 -4.88 8.70
CA ALA A 94 7.03 -3.94 7.95
C ALA A 94 7.63 -3.57 6.59
N ALA A 95 8.93 -3.27 6.57
CA ALA A 95 9.63 -2.87 5.35
C ALA A 95 9.62 -3.95 4.25
N PRO A 96 10.04 -5.21 4.47
CA PRO A 96 9.97 -6.23 3.42
C PRO A 96 8.54 -6.58 3.00
N ILE A 97 7.56 -6.57 3.92
CA ILE A 97 6.16 -6.86 3.58
C ILE A 97 5.57 -5.76 2.68
N LEU A 98 5.79 -4.48 3.03
CA LEU A 98 5.37 -3.36 2.19
C LEU A 98 6.13 -3.30 0.85
N GLY A 99 7.39 -3.77 0.83
CA GLY A 99 8.15 -3.93 -0.40
C GLY A 99 7.50 -4.96 -1.34
N LEU A 100 7.09 -6.12 -0.81
CA LEU A 100 6.37 -7.13 -1.59
C LEU A 100 5.03 -6.60 -2.13
N SER A 101 4.27 -5.88 -1.30
CA SER A 101 3.02 -5.22 -1.72
C SER A 101 3.26 -4.26 -2.88
N LEU A 102 4.27 -3.39 -2.77
CA LEU A 102 4.64 -2.44 -3.82
C LEU A 102 5.05 -3.16 -5.11
N THR A 103 5.84 -4.22 -5.03
CA THR A 103 6.22 -5.02 -6.20
C THR A 103 4.99 -5.63 -6.88
N ALA A 104 4.05 -6.18 -6.11
CA ALA A 104 2.82 -6.74 -6.66
C ALA A 104 1.95 -5.70 -7.37
N TYR A 105 1.82 -4.49 -6.81
CA TYR A 105 1.16 -3.39 -7.50
C TYR A 105 1.91 -2.91 -8.75
N GLY A 106 3.25 -2.96 -8.76
CA GLY A 106 4.04 -2.68 -9.96
C GLY A 106 3.79 -3.70 -11.08
N VAL A 107 3.68 -4.99 -10.72
CA VAL A 107 3.30 -6.07 -11.66
C VAL A 107 1.87 -5.86 -12.18
N LEU A 108 0.93 -5.53 -11.29
CA LEU A 108 -0.45 -5.20 -11.67
C LEU A 108 -0.51 -4.02 -12.64
N PHE A 109 0.23 -2.94 -12.36
CA PHE A 109 0.31 -1.75 -13.22
C PHE A 109 0.89 -2.09 -14.60
N ALA A 110 1.96 -2.86 -14.66
CA ALA A 110 2.54 -3.31 -15.92
C ALA A 110 1.57 -4.20 -16.72
N GLY A 111 0.80 -5.05 -16.03
CA GLY A 111 -0.25 -5.86 -16.64
C GLY A 111 -1.38 -5.04 -17.25
N ASP A 112 -1.92 -4.08 -16.51
CA ASP A 112 -2.96 -3.17 -17.01
C ASP A 112 -2.49 -2.40 -18.25
N ALA A 113 -1.22 -1.95 -18.26
CA ALA A 113 -0.63 -1.32 -19.43
C ALA A 113 -0.52 -2.29 -20.63
N ALA A 114 0.04 -3.49 -20.40
CA ALA A 114 0.30 -4.46 -21.44
C ALA A 114 -0.98 -5.05 -22.06
N LEU A 115 -2.04 -5.17 -21.27
CA LEU A 115 -3.35 -5.68 -21.69
C LEU A 115 -4.28 -4.57 -22.23
N GLY A 116 -3.78 -3.33 -22.35
CA GLY A 116 -4.53 -2.22 -22.94
C GLY A 116 -5.64 -1.66 -22.04
N LEU A 117 -5.64 -1.99 -20.74
CA LEU A 117 -6.67 -1.55 -19.80
C LEU A 117 -6.70 -0.04 -19.62
N PHE A 118 -5.53 0.61 -19.63
CA PHE A 118 -5.46 2.07 -19.51
C PHE A 118 -6.04 2.80 -20.72
N ALA A 119 -5.98 2.20 -21.92
CA ALA A 119 -6.60 2.76 -23.11
C ALA A 119 -8.12 2.48 -23.11
N ALA A 120 -8.52 1.26 -22.74
CA ALA A 120 -9.92 0.86 -22.74
C ALA A 120 -10.73 1.48 -21.60
N ILE A 121 -10.14 1.68 -20.42
CA ILE A 121 -10.77 2.17 -19.19
C ILE A 121 -9.90 3.30 -18.61
N PRO A 122 -10.02 4.54 -19.13
CA PRO A 122 -9.07 5.62 -18.78
C PRO A 122 -8.97 5.94 -17.28
N HIS A 123 -10.07 5.79 -16.53
CA HIS A 123 -10.05 6.03 -15.08
C HIS A 123 -9.22 4.99 -14.30
N GLN A 124 -9.00 3.80 -14.86
CA GLN A 124 -8.16 2.75 -14.26
C GLN A 124 -6.73 3.23 -14.04
N LEU A 125 -6.17 3.99 -15.00
CA LEU A 125 -4.82 4.54 -14.88
C LEU A 125 -4.70 5.48 -13.68
N ALA A 126 -5.70 6.36 -13.48
CA ALA A 126 -5.70 7.28 -12.35
C ALA A 126 -5.80 6.54 -11.01
N ILE A 127 -6.72 5.58 -10.90
CA ILE A 127 -6.89 4.77 -9.68
C ILE A 127 -5.62 4.02 -9.34
N LEU A 128 -5.07 3.26 -10.30
CA LEU A 128 -3.91 2.42 -10.02
C LEU A 128 -2.64 3.23 -9.76
N SER A 129 -2.51 4.42 -10.37
CA SER A 129 -1.43 5.37 -10.05
C SER A 129 -1.51 5.85 -8.59
N ILE A 130 -2.71 6.15 -8.08
CA ILE A 130 -2.92 6.52 -6.68
C ILE A 130 -2.56 5.36 -5.75
N VAL A 131 -3.00 4.14 -6.08
CA VAL A 131 -2.67 2.93 -5.31
C VAL A 131 -1.15 2.73 -5.23
N VAL A 132 -0.45 2.81 -6.35
CA VAL A 132 1.02 2.69 -6.39
C VAL A 132 1.69 3.82 -5.60
N ALA A 133 1.23 5.07 -5.72
CA ALA A 133 1.78 6.19 -4.97
C ALA A 133 1.65 6.00 -3.45
N ILE A 134 0.50 5.50 -2.98
CA ILE A 134 0.28 5.17 -1.56
C ILE A 134 1.19 4.01 -1.13
N ALA A 135 1.33 2.97 -1.95
CA ALA A 135 2.24 1.86 -1.66
C ALA A 135 3.71 2.31 -1.55
N ILE A 136 4.15 3.20 -2.44
CA ILE A 136 5.48 3.83 -2.38
C ILE A 136 5.64 4.63 -1.09
N ALA A 137 4.66 5.46 -0.73
CA ALA A 137 4.71 6.27 0.48
C ALA A 137 4.83 5.41 1.75
N LEU A 138 4.00 4.36 1.87
CA LEU A 138 4.04 3.42 2.99
C LEU A 138 5.39 2.69 3.07
N TYR A 139 5.88 2.16 1.95
CA TYR A 139 7.18 1.49 1.89
C TYR A 139 8.33 2.44 2.26
N ALA A 140 8.32 3.68 1.75
CA ALA A 140 9.33 4.68 2.05
C ALA A 140 9.35 5.05 3.54
N ILE A 141 8.18 5.24 4.16
CA ILE A 141 8.07 5.52 5.60
C ILE A 141 8.59 4.34 6.42
N ALA A 142 8.25 3.10 6.05
CA ALA A 142 8.74 1.92 6.74
C ALA A 142 10.26 1.76 6.61
N ARG A 143 10.83 2.00 5.42
CA ARG A 143 12.28 1.99 5.16
C ARG A 143 13.02 3.04 5.98
N ARG A 144 12.52 4.27 6.01
CA ARG A 144 13.10 5.37 6.81
C ARG A 144 13.06 5.04 8.30
N THR A 145 11.88 4.66 8.81
CA THR A 145 11.70 4.27 10.22
C THR A 145 12.62 3.12 10.62
N ARG A 146 12.86 2.15 9.71
CA ARG A 146 13.81 1.06 9.93
C ARG A 146 15.26 1.56 10.01
N ALA A 147 15.68 2.42 9.08
CA ALA A 147 17.03 2.97 9.03
C ALA A 147 17.36 3.82 10.28
N GLU A 148 16.35 4.51 10.82
CA GLU A 148 16.45 5.29 12.06
C GLU A 148 16.40 4.42 13.34
N GLY A 149 16.31 3.09 13.23
CA GLY A 149 16.19 2.18 14.38
C GLY A 149 14.84 2.25 15.09
N GLY A 150 13.82 2.85 14.46
CA GLY A 150 12.48 3.01 15.01
C GLY A 150 11.61 1.75 14.95
N LEU A 151 12.04 0.71 14.23
CA LEU A 151 11.41 -0.60 14.17
C LEU A 151 12.19 -1.63 15.00
N ARG A 152 11.47 -2.52 15.68
CA ARG A 152 11.95 -3.61 16.54
C ARG A 152 11.95 -4.95 15.81
#